data_AF-A2GGY9-F1
#
_entry.id   AF-A2GGY9-F1
#
_cell.length_a   1.000
_cell.length_b   1.000
_cell.length_c   1.000
_cell.angle_alpha   90.00
_cell.angle_beta   90.00
_cell.angle_gamma   90.00
#
_symmetry.space_group_name_H-M   'P 1'
#
loop_
_entity.id
_entity.type
_entity.pdbx_description
1 polymer ?
#
loop_
_entity_poly.entity_id
_entity_poly.type
_entity_poly.pdbx_seq_one_letter_code
_entity_poly.pdbx_strand_id
1 'polypeptide(L)'
;MLMPIHGTDLISLSNPGISPRLGNNPAFRVYHFTRGQLLDYFQYNYDLSQRDEIPKWKFEYKFTETYKHKYISQMALKQTIKWVNKSLQNFQLYLSHLHAGGTHNMWFYKCVMIINSNEDYQKCINQFF
;
A
#
# COMPACT_ATOMS: atom_id res chain seq x y z
N MET A 1 -0.24 -3.30 6.76
CA MET A 1 0.53 -4.55 6.89
C MET A 1 -0.17 -5.50 7.86
N LEU A 2 -0.26 -6.79 7.50
CA LEU A 2 -0.61 -7.87 8.41
C LEU A 2 0.66 -8.32 9.14
N MET A 3 0.69 -8.25 10.47
CA MET A 3 1.87 -8.59 11.28
C MET A 3 1.53 -9.69 12.28
N PRO A 4 1.92 -10.95 12.01
CA PRO A 4 1.81 -12.03 13.00
C PRO A 4 2.60 -11.67 14.26
N ILE A 5 2.00 -11.89 15.43
CA ILE A 5 2.68 -11.71 16.72
C ILE A 5 3.28 -13.07 17.12
N HIS A 6 4.60 -13.18 17.06
CA HIS A 6 5.33 -14.41 17.40
C HIS A 6 5.00 -14.90 18.82
N GLY A 7 4.82 -16.21 18.97
CA GLY A 7 4.40 -16.83 20.23
C GLY A 7 2.90 -16.73 20.52
N THR A 8 2.11 -16.16 19.60
CA THR A 8 0.65 -16.09 19.73
C THR A 8 -0.06 -16.46 18.43
N ASP A 9 -1.37 -16.66 18.54
CA ASP A 9 -2.27 -16.86 17.41
C ASP A 9 -2.85 -15.55 16.85
N LEU A 10 -2.29 -14.40 17.24
CA LEU A 10 -2.81 -13.08 16.89
C LEU A 10 -2.06 -12.46 15.72
N ILE A 11 -2.81 -11.76 14.89
CA ILE A 11 -2.31 -10.89 13.83
C ILE A 11 -2.67 -9.45 14.19
N SER A 12 -1.64 -8.61 14.22
CA SER A 12 -1.78 -7.16 14.35
C SER A 12 -1.95 -6.51 12.97
N LEU A 13 -2.68 -5.39 12.95
CA LEU A 13 -2.79 -4.51 11.79
C LEU A 13 -1.86 -3.32 11.99
N SER A 14 -0.84 -3.22 11.13
CA SER A 14 0.04 -2.05 11.08
C SER A 14 -0.37 -1.13 9.92
N ASN A 15 -0.37 0.17 10.19
CA ASN A 15 -0.77 1.21 9.23
C ASN A 15 0.35 1.52 8.24
N PRO A 16 0.01 1.97 7.02
CA PRO A 16 1.00 2.58 6.14
C PRO A 16 1.50 3.89 6.74
N GLY A 17 2.69 4.32 6.31
CA GLY A 17 3.27 5.60 6.71
C GLY A 17 2.74 6.75 5.85
N ILE A 18 2.53 7.91 6.47
CA ILE A 18 2.33 9.17 5.74
C ILE A 18 3.65 9.63 5.10
N SER A 19 4.79 9.34 5.74
CA SER A 19 6.10 9.68 5.18
C SER A 19 6.43 8.76 4.00
N PRO A 20 6.91 9.30 2.86
CA PRO A 20 7.32 8.49 1.71
C PRO A 20 8.78 7.99 1.81
N ARG A 21 9.42 8.10 2.98
CA ARG A 21 10.85 7.78 3.19
C ARG A 21 11.24 6.35 2.82
N LEU A 22 10.29 5.42 2.80
CA LEU A 22 10.53 4.00 2.50
C LEU A 22 9.92 3.59 1.16
N GLY A 23 9.89 4.51 0.19
CA GLY A 23 9.46 4.23 -1.18
C GLY A 23 7.96 3.91 -1.31
N ASN A 24 7.17 4.26 -0.30
CA ASN A 24 5.71 4.22 -0.34
C ASN A 24 5.17 5.59 -0.76
N ASN A 25 3.97 5.60 -1.33
CA ASN A 25 3.18 6.83 -1.35
C ASN A 25 2.71 7.17 0.08
N PRO A 26 2.54 8.46 0.42
CA PRO A 26 1.85 8.86 1.63
C PRO A 26 0.48 8.21 1.71
N ALA A 27 0.20 7.52 2.81
CA ALA A 27 -1.07 6.83 3.01
C ALA A 27 -1.50 6.82 4.47
N PHE A 28 -2.81 6.71 4.67
CA PHE A 28 -3.43 6.52 5.99
C PHE A 28 -4.63 5.58 5.89
N ARG A 29 -5.13 5.14 7.06
CA ARG A 29 -6.32 4.28 7.15
C ARG A 29 -7.37 4.87 8.07
N VAL A 30 -8.63 4.69 7.67
CA VAL A 30 -9.80 4.98 8.49
C VAL A 30 -10.44 3.65 8.89
N TYR A 31 -10.52 3.40 10.19
CA TYR A 31 -11.08 2.17 10.75
C TYR A 31 -12.54 2.34 11.11
N HIS A 32 -13.39 1.40 10.69
CA HIS A 32 -14.83 1.45 10.94
C HIS A 32 -15.20 0.41 12.00
N PHE A 33 -15.78 0.86 13.11
CA PHE A 33 -16.20 0.02 14.22
C PHE A 33 -17.72 0.04 14.39
N THR A 34 -18.29 -1.07 14.86
CA THR A 34 -19.67 -1.11 15.37
C THR A 34 -19.69 -1.90 16.68
N ARG A 35 -20.29 -1.35 17.73
CA ARG A 35 -20.43 -2.03 19.04
C ARG A 35 -19.12 -2.65 19.55
N GLY A 36 -18.00 -1.95 19.39
CA GLY A 36 -16.66 -2.42 19.78
C GLY A 36 -16.01 -3.43 18.83
N GLN A 37 -16.70 -3.87 17.78
CA GLN A 37 -16.15 -4.77 16.75
C GLN A 37 -15.60 -3.98 15.57
N LEU A 38 -14.38 -4.31 15.13
CA LEU A 38 -13.82 -3.79 13.90
C LEU A 38 -14.52 -4.42 12.68
N LEU A 39 -15.20 -3.60 11.88
CA LEU A 39 -15.90 -4.06 10.67
C LEU A 39 -14.97 -4.06 9.47
N ASP A 40 -14.30 -2.95 9.22
CA ASP A 40 -13.47 -2.76 8.02
C ASP A 40 -12.44 -1.64 8.25
N TYR A 41 -11.53 -1.47 7.30
CA TYR A 41 -10.76 -0.25 7.15
C TYR A 41 -10.70 0.18 5.68
N PHE A 42 -10.57 1.49 5.48
CA PHE A 42 -10.44 2.16 4.19
C PHE A 42 -9.06 2.78 4.14
N GLN A 43 -8.25 2.41 3.14
CA GLN A 43 -6.94 3.01 2.91
C GLN A 43 -7.08 4.12 1.87
N TYR A 44 -6.44 5.25 2.15
CA TYR A 44 -6.32 6.38 1.25
C TYR A 44 -4.85 6.66 1.00
N ASN A 45 -4.53 7.07 -0.21
CA ASN A 45 -3.18 7.43 -0.59
C ASN A 45 -3.14 8.77 -1.36
N TYR A 46 -1.95 9.35 -1.40
CA TYR A 46 -1.61 10.45 -2.29
C TYR A 46 -0.50 9.99 -3.24
N ASP A 47 -0.80 10.00 -4.54
CA ASP A 47 0.15 9.57 -5.57
C ASP A 47 1.14 10.69 -5.88
N LEU A 48 2.37 10.53 -5.38
CA LEU A 48 3.45 11.51 -5.58
C LEU A 48 3.83 11.71 -7.05
N SER A 49 3.44 10.78 -7.93
CA SER A 49 3.74 10.88 -9.36
C SER A 49 2.91 11.93 -10.10
N GLN A 50 1.79 12.39 -9.51
CA GLN A 50 0.85 13.32 -10.16
C GLN A 50 1.27 14.80 -10.07
N ARG A 51 2.16 15.15 -9.12
CA ARG A 51 2.67 16.52 -8.90
C ARG A 51 1.55 17.59 -8.84
N ASP A 52 0.44 17.29 -8.17
CA ASP A 52 -0.60 18.28 -7.93
C ASP A 52 -0.08 19.40 -7.00
N GLU A 53 -0.40 20.66 -7.28
CA GLU A 53 -0.10 21.81 -6.39
C GLU A 53 -0.76 21.65 -5.02
N ILE A 54 -1.96 21.03 -4.99
CA ILE A 54 -2.72 20.71 -3.79
C ILE A 54 -2.84 19.19 -3.70
N PRO A 55 -2.35 18.54 -2.63
CA PRO A 55 -2.44 17.09 -2.48
C PRO A 55 -3.89 16.57 -2.53
N LYS A 56 -4.19 15.74 -3.52
CA LYS A 56 -5.50 15.07 -3.68
C LYS A 56 -5.43 13.64 -3.19
N TRP A 57 -5.94 13.41 -1.99
CA TRP A 57 -6.08 12.08 -1.43
C TRP A 57 -7.15 11.27 -2.17
N LYS A 58 -6.84 10.02 -2.50
CA LYS A 58 -7.73 9.12 -3.22
C LYS A 58 -7.99 7.88 -2.38
N PHE A 59 -9.19 7.35 -2.51
CA PHE A 59 -9.50 6.03 -1.99
C PHE A 59 -8.66 5.00 -2.74
N GLU A 60 -7.93 4.18 -1.98
CA GLU A 60 -7.10 3.11 -2.54
C GLU A 60 -7.84 1.77 -2.51
N TYR A 61 -8.24 1.32 -1.32
CA TYR A 61 -9.00 0.08 -1.16
C TYR A 61 -9.66 -0.03 0.21
N LYS A 62 -10.61 -0.97 0.33
CA LYS A 62 -11.15 -1.41 1.61
C LYS A 62 -10.94 -2.91 1.81
N PHE A 63 -10.59 -3.33 3.02
CA PHE A 63 -10.12 -4.70 3.29
C PHE A 63 -11.14 -5.77 2.93
N THR A 64 -12.40 -5.58 3.33
CA THR A 64 -13.46 -6.58 3.13
C THR A 64 -13.71 -6.89 1.65
N GLU A 65 -13.65 -5.88 0.79
CA GLU A 65 -13.86 -6.04 -0.65
C GLU A 65 -12.63 -6.59 -1.37
N THR A 66 -11.43 -6.17 -0.99
CA THR A 66 -10.19 -6.68 -1.61
C THR A 66 -9.96 -8.15 -1.27
N TYR A 67 -10.11 -8.52 0.01
CA TYR A 67 -9.82 -9.88 0.48
C TYR A 67 -11.07 -10.75 0.66
N LYS A 68 -12.23 -10.28 0.20
CA LYS A 68 -13.50 -11.03 0.16
C LYS A 68 -13.93 -11.58 1.52
N HIS A 69 -13.88 -10.74 2.54
CA HIS A 69 -14.34 -11.04 3.90
C HIS A 69 -15.55 -10.19 4.26
N LYS A 70 -16.45 -10.69 5.12
CA LYS A 70 -17.63 -9.93 5.57
C LYS A 70 -17.26 -8.83 6.57
N TYR A 71 -16.29 -9.11 7.43
CA TYR A 71 -15.77 -8.20 8.46
C TYR A 71 -14.34 -8.61 8.84
N ILE A 72 -13.62 -7.72 9.52
CA ILE A 72 -12.28 -7.99 10.01
C ILE A 72 -12.34 -8.77 11.33
N SER A 73 -11.73 -9.94 11.35
CA SER A 73 -11.53 -10.78 12.54
C SER A 73 -10.19 -11.49 12.47
N GLN A 74 -9.68 -12.01 13.58
CA GLN A 74 -8.44 -12.79 13.59
C GLN A 74 -8.47 -13.96 12.60
N MET A 75 -9.63 -14.63 12.44
CA MET A 75 -9.82 -15.66 11.44
C MET A 75 -9.72 -15.11 10.00
N ALA A 76 -10.38 -13.98 9.71
CA ALA A 76 -10.27 -13.32 8.41
C ALA A 76 -8.82 -12.92 8.09
N LEU A 77 -8.10 -12.35 9.07
CA LEU A 77 -6.68 -12.00 8.91
C LEU A 77 -5.82 -13.24 8.59
N LYS A 78 -6.01 -14.35 9.31
CA LYS A 78 -5.31 -15.62 9.03
C LYS A 78 -5.63 -16.16 7.63
N GLN A 79 -6.89 -16.10 7.22
CA GLN A 79 -7.31 -16.51 5.88
C GLN A 79 -6.71 -15.61 4.81
N THR A 80 -6.63 -14.30 5.04
CA THR A 80 -5.94 -13.37 4.15
C THR A 80 -4.46 -13.72 4.01
N ILE A 81 -3.73 -14.00 5.10
CA ILE A 81 -2.32 -14.44 5.01
C ILE A 81 -2.20 -15.70 4.16
N LYS A 82 -3.05 -16.70 4.40
CA LYS A 82 -3.07 -17.92 3.58
C LYS A 82 -3.33 -17.59 2.11
N TRP A 83 -4.28 -16.70 1.82
CA TRP A 83 -4.61 -16.27 0.46
C TRP A 83 -3.46 -15.52 -0.23
N VAL A 84 -2.81 -14.61 0.49
CA VAL A 84 -1.63 -13.86 0.01
C VAL A 84 -0.51 -14.82 -0.40
N ASN A 85 -0.30 -15.89 0.37
CA ASN A 85 0.74 -16.88 0.11
C ASN A 85 0.37 -17.93 -0.96
N LYS A 86 -0.85 -17.93 -1.51
CA LYS A 86 -1.27 -18.91 -2.52
C LYS A 86 -0.71 -18.65 -3.91
N SER A 87 -0.41 -17.41 -4.27
CA SER A 87 0.08 -17.06 -5.60
C SER A 87 0.91 -15.79 -5.59
N LEU A 88 1.81 -15.68 -6.58
CA LEU A 88 2.60 -14.46 -6.80
C LEU A 88 1.70 -13.24 -7.03
N GLN A 89 0.62 -13.40 -7.79
CA GLN A 89 -0.34 -12.33 -8.06
C GLN A 89 -0.98 -11.77 -6.78
N ASN A 90 -1.40 -12.65 -5.87
CA ASN A 90 -1.99 -12.25 -4.60
C ASN A 90 -0.98 -11.53 -3.72
N PHE A 91 0.26 -12.04 -3.70
CA PHE A 91 1.37 -11.41 -3.00
C PHE A 91 1.71 -10.03 -3.56
N GLN A 92 1.75 -9.88 -4.88
CA GLN A 92 1.97 -8.60 -5.55
C GLN A 92 0.85 -7.58 -5.25
N LEU A 93 -0.42 -8.01 -5.25
CA LEU A 93 -1.53 -7.14 -4.84
C LEU A 93 -1.35 -6.66 -3.39
N TYR A 94 -0.99 -7.58 -2.48
CA TYR A 94 -0.71 -7.23 -1.10
C TYR A 94 0.46 -6.25 -0.95
N LEU A 95 1.56 -6.46 -1.70
CA LEU A 95 2.70 -5.54 -1.71
C LEU A 95 2.33 -4.17 -2.27
N SER A 96 1.52 -4.10 -3.33
CA SER A 96 1.02 -2.84 -3.87
C SER A 96 0.31 -2.03 -2.78
N HIS A 97 -0.59 -2.67 -2.02
CA HIS A 97 -1.27 -2.03 -0.90
C HIS A 97 -0.36 -1.69 0.28
N LEU A 98 0.70 -2.47 0.49
CA LEU A 98 1.69 -2.20 1.52
C LEU A 98 2.47 -0.90 1.24
N HIS A 99 2.78 -0.64 -0.03
CA HIS A 99 3.47 0.56 -0.47
C HIS A 99 2.52 1.67 -0.95
N ALA A 100 1.21 1.48 -0.81
CA ALA A 100 0.17 2.39 -1.28
C ALA A 100 0.33 2.76 -2.78
N GLY A 101 0.71 1.78 -3.59
CA GLY A 101 1.05 1.94 -5.01
C GLY A 101 2.41 2.61 -5.30
N GLY A 102 3.16 2.99 -4.26
CA GLY A 102 4.53 3.49 -4.38
C GLY A 102 5.53 2.38 -4.72
N THR A 103 6.69 2.77 -5.22
CA THR A 103 7.83 1.86 -5.46
C THR A 103 9.13 2.55 -5.06
N HIS A 104 10.05 1.79 -4.44
CA HIS A 104 11.37 2.29 -4.01
C HIS A 104 12.19 2.93 -5.14
N ASN A 105 11.90 2.56 -6.39
CA ASN A 105 12.60 3.00 -7.59
C ASN A 105 11.64 3.60 -8.63
N MET A 106 10.51 4.17 -8.18
CA MET A 106 9.48 4.68 -9.08
C MET A 106 10.04 5.65 -10.12
N TRP A 107 10.94 6.55 -9.71
CA TRP A 107 11.57 7.52 -10.59
C TRP A 107 12.57 6.89 -11.54
N PHE A 108 13.36 5.91 -11.09
CA PHE A 108 14.23 5.13 -11.97
C PHE A 108 13.44 4.51 -13.12
N TYR A 109 12.38 3.76 -12.80
CA TYR A 109 11.57 3.08 -13.81
C TYR A 109 10.83 4.07 -14.71
N LYS A 110 10.28 5.15 -14.15
CA LYS A 110 9.58 6.19 -14.92
C LYS A 110 10.54 6.87 -15.91
N CYS A 111 11.75 7.21 -15.48
CA CYS A 111 12.75 7.83 -16.34
C CYS A 111 13.25 6.88 -17.43
N VAL A 112 13.61 5.64 -17.11
CA VAL A 112 14.10 4.66 -18.10
C VAL A 112 13.08 4.36 -19.20
N MET A 113 11.78 4.44 -18.92
CA MET A 113 10.73 4.16 -19.91
C MET A 113 10.51 5.28 -20.96
N ILE A 114 10.97 6.51 -20.70
CA ILE A 114 10.60 7.68 -21.52
C ILE A 114 11.78 8.36 -22.23
N ILE A 115 13.00 7.86 -22.04
CA ILE A 115 14.23 8.48 -22.53
C ILE A 115 15.00 7.57 -23.48
N ASN A 116 15.80 8.17 -24.35
CA ASN A 116 16.64 7.46 -25.32
C ASN A 116 18.14 7.67 -25.11
N SER A 117 18.54 8.46 -24.12
CA SER A 117 19.95 8.77 -23.83
C SER A 117 20.24 8.83 -22.34
N ASN A 118 21.52 8.64 -21.97
CA ASN A 118 21.96 8.75 -20.59
C ASN A 118 21.88 10.20 -20.07
N GLU A 119 22.04 11.21 -20.93
CA GLU A 119 21.87 12.61 -20.53
C GLU A 119 20.42 12.92 -20.16
N ASP A 120 19.46 12.40 -20.92
CA ASP A 120 18.04 12.57 -20.63
C ASP A 120 17.63 11.84 -19.35
N TYR A 121 18.28 10.71 -19.05
CA TYR A 121 18.11 10.01 -17.78
C TYR A 121 18.48 10.88 -16.58
N GLN A 122 19.69 11.46 -16.62
CA GLN A 122 20.19 12.30 -15.54
C GLN A 122 19.32 13.55 -15.37
N LYS A 123 18.88 14.18 -16.46
CA LYS A 123 17.92 15.30 -16.41
C LYS A 123 16.60 14.88 -15.77
N CYS A 124 16.10 13.69 -16.06
CA CYS A 124 14.85 13.19 -15.50
C CYS A 124 14.97 12.92 -13.99
N ILE A 125 16.00 12.17 -13.54
CA ILE A 125 16.22 11.84 -12.13
C ILE A 125 16.43 13.10 -11.28
N ASN A 126 17.20 14.07 -11.76
CA ASN A 126 17.52 15.30 -11.03
C ASN A 126 16.32 16.23 -10.81
N GLN A 127 15.14 15.94 -11.39
CA GLN A 127 13.91 16.67 -11.04
C GLN A 127 13.23 16.14 -9.78
N PHE A 128 13.74 15.05 -9.20
CA PHE A 128 13.14 14.37 -8.05
C PHE A 128 14.03 14.38 -6.79
N PHE A 129 15.25 14.93 -6.88
CA PHE A 129 16.22 15.10 -5.80
C PHE A 129 16.74 16.54 -5.81
#